data_AF-A0A2V5Q6K8-F1
#
_entry.id   AF-A0A2V5Q6K8-F1
#
_cell.length_a   1.000
_cell.length_b   1.000
_cell.length_c   1.000
_cell.angle_alpha   90.00
_cell.angle_beta   90.00
_cell.angle_gamma   90.00
#
_symmetry.space_group_name_H-M   'P 1'
#
loop_
_entity.id
_entity.type
_entity.pdbx_description
1 polymer ?
#
loop_
_entity_poly.entity_id
_entity_poly.type
_entity_poly.pdbx_seq_one_letter_code
_entity_poly.pdbx_strand_id
1 'polypeptide(L)'
;MDVLLSMENWRVVLSLASFIFLGALAVCASDQEPAEVTTEPSTTEPSRSVESKWGYFDGNPVTKWNADGRTMTLITELRYTDPQGVVWVAPIGSVVDGASIPRYLWSVMGGPFEGKYRNASVLHDVAYGEHNRPWQDCDRMFYYAMRCSGVSAAEAKTMFYALFRFGHHWKFPIKRARPVKYQGGLVARG
;
A
#
# COMPACT_ATOMS: atom_id res chain seq x y z
N MET A 1 34.91 27.54 -48.59
CA MET A 1 34.20 26.72 -49.58
C MET A 1 34.43 25.27 -49.21
N ASP A 2 33.44 24.45 -49.49
CA ASP A 2 33.50 22.99 -49.59
C ASP A 2 33.19 22.16 -48.34
N VAL A 3 31.91 21.79 -48.32
CA VAL A 3 31.33 20.50 -47.91
C VAL A 3 32.26 19.33 -48.23
N LEU A 4 32.50 18.43 -47.28
CA LEU A 4 32.36 16.95 -47.39
C LEU A 4 33.06 16.20 -46.25
N LEU A 5 32.54 15.00 -45.98
CA LEU A 5 33.03 13.90 -45.13
C LEU A 5 32.67 14.01 -43.64
N SER A 6 32.20 12.98 -42.95
CA SER A 6 31.61 11.68 -43.28
C SER A 6 31.11 11.17 -41.93
N MET A 7 29.83 10.81 -41.83
CA MET A 7 29.24 10.23 -40.63
C MET A 7 29.63 8.75 -40.56
N GLU A 8 30.57 8.39 -39.70
CA GLU A 8 30.84 6.99 -39.36
C GLU A 8 30.95 6.80 -37.84
N ASN A 9 30.28 5.74 -37.38
CA ASN A 9 30.47 5.00 -36.12
C ASN A 9 29.67 5.41 -34.88
N TRP A 10 28.36 5.08 -34.89
CA TRP A 10 27.55 4.87 -33.65
C TRP A 10 27.01 3.43 -33.50
N ARG A 11 27.33 2.51 -34.43
CA ARG A 11 26.70 1.17 -34.48
C ARG A 11 27.54 0.05 -33.82
N VAL A 12 27.99 0.18 -32.57
CA VAL A 12 28.59 -1.00 -31.87
C VAL A 12 28.38 -1.07 -30.34
N VAL A 13 27.49 -0.30 -29.72
CA VAL A 13 27.17 -0.52 -28.28
C VAL A 13 25.67 -0.69 -28.06
N LEU A 14 25.10 -1.72 -28.70
CA LEU A 14 23.83 -2.32 -28.30
C LEU A 14 24.16 -3.56 -27.46
N SER A 15 24.32 -3.32 -26.15
CA SER A 15 24.51 -4.36 -25.14
C SER A 15 23.18 -5.04 -24.84
N LEU A 16 23.24 -6.37 -24.83
CA LEU A 16 22.16 -7.33 -24.68
C LEU A 16 21.42 -7.18 -23.34
N ALA A 17 20.11 -6.96 -23.40
CA ALA A 17 19.17 -7.37 -22.34
C ALA A 17 17.73 -7.39 -22.88
N SER A 18 17.47 -8.30 -23.84
CA SER A 18 16.11 -8.71 -24.19
C SER A 18 15.56 -9.57 -23.06
N PHE A 19 14.82 -8.99 -22.13
CA PHE A 19 13.92 -9.75 -21.26
C PHE A 19 12.49 -9.62 -21.77
N ILE A 20 12.00 -10.77 -22.20
CA ILE A 20 10.73 -11.08 -22.84
C ILE A 20 9.55 -10.56 -22.00
N PHE A 21 8.81 -9.59 -22.55
CA PHE A 21 7.42 -9.34 -22.18
C PHE A 21 6.58 -10.48 -22.76
N LEU A 22 6.21 -11.48 -21.95
CA LEU A 22 5.10 -12.36 -22.28
C LEU A 22 3.84 -11.82 -21.62
N GLY A 23 3.08 -11.04 -22.39
CA GLY A 23 1.70 -10.70 -22.08
C GLY A 23 0.80 -11.89 -22.42
N ALA A 24 0.06 -12.38 -21.42
CA ALA A 24 -1.09 -13.24 -21.64
C ALA A 24 -2.35 -12.40 -21.42
N LEU A 25 -2.80 -11.72 -22.46
CA LEU A 25 -4.18 -11.23 -22.55
C LEU A 25 -5.04 -12.36 -23.11
N ALA A 26 -5.71 -13.10 -22.22
CA ALA A 26 -6.85 -13.91 -22.60
C ALA A 26 -8.10 -13.02 -22.48
N VAL A 27 -8.49 -12.40 -23.59
CA VAL A 27 -9.82 -11.77 -23.74
C VAL A 27 -10.79 -12.89 -24.10
N CYS A 28 -11.55 -13.37 -23.12
CA CYS A 28 -12.75 -14.16 -23.42
C CYS A 28 -13.90 -13.18 -23.66
N ALA A 29 -14.26 -12.98 -24.92
CA ALA A 29 -15.53 -12.38 -25.29
C ALA A 29 -16.64 -13.37 -24.93
N SER A 30 -17.53 -12.99 -24.02
CA SER A 30 -18.81 -13.65 -23.82
C SER A 30 -19.88 -12.64 -24.18
N ASP A 31 -20.61 -12.94 -25.24
CA ASP A 31 -21.80 -12.20 -25.64
C ASP A 31 -22.86 -12.28 -24.52
N GLN A 32 -23.45 -11.15 -24.17
CA GLN A 32 -24.68 -11.11 -23.40
C GLN A 32 -25.60 -10.05 -24.02
N GLU A 33 -26.75 -10.50 -24.51
CA GLU A 33 -27.88 -9.68 -24.94
C GLU A 33 -28.29 -8.63 -23.88
N PRO A 34 -28.82 -7.47 -24.31
CA PRO A 34 -29.28 -6.43 -23.40
C PRO A 34 -30.65 -6.80 -22.79
N ALA A 35 -30.65 -7.11 -21.49
CA ALA A 35 -31.87 -7.18 -20.70
C ALA A 35 -32.30 -5.76 -20.28
N GLU A 36 -33.42 -5.35 -20.86
CA GLU A 36 -34.47 -4.44 -20.38
C GLU A 36 -34.20 -3.65 -19.08
N VAL A 37 -34.08 -2.33 -19.26
CA VAL A 37 -34.13 -1.32 -18.19
C VAL A 37 -35.55 -1.27 -17.65
N THR A 38 -35.78 -1.85 -16.48
CA THR A 38 -36.91 -1.50 -15.62
C THR A 38 -36.41 -0.56 -14.52
N THR A 39 -36.63 0.72 -14.75
CA THR A 39 -36.52 1.79 -13.75
C THR A 39 -37.56 1.56 -12.65
N GLU A 40 -37.17 1.74 -11.38
CA GLU A 40 -37.93 2.22 -10.19
C GLU A 40 -37.26 1.71 -8.88
N PRO A 41 -37.34 2.40 -7.72
CA PRO A 41 -37.04 3.78 -7.42
C PRO A 41 -35.92 3.92 -6.36
N SER A 42 -35.19 5.03 -6.41
CA SER A 42 -34.14 5.45 -5.47
C SER A 42 -34.67 5.55 -4.04
N THR A 43 -34.29 4.61 -3.17
CA THR A 43 -34.22 4.81 -1.72
C THR A 43 -32.76 4.91 -1.32
N THR A 44 -32.35 6.11 -0.92
CA THR A 44 -31.04 6.42 -0.36
C THR A 44 -30.91 5.75 1.01
N GLU A 45 -30.33 4.56 1.03
CA GLU A 45 -29.78 3.94 2.24
C GLU A 45 -28.28 4.30 2.35
N PRO A 46 -27.77 4.72 3.52
CA PRO A 46 -26.36 5.00 3.69
C PRO A 46 -25.55 3.72 3.43
N SER A 47 -24.50 3.86 2.62
CA SER A 47 -23.61 2.77 2.20
C SER A 47 -23.02 2.03 3.40
N ARG A 48 -23.66 0.91 3.77
CA ARG A 48 -23.10 -0.07 4.69
C ARG A 48 -21.81 -0.58 4.05
N SER A 49 -20.66 -0.24 4.64
CA SER A 49 -19.35 -0.71 4.20
C SER A 49 -19.42 -2.22 4.07
N VAL A 50 -19.30 -2.73 2.84
CA VAL A 50 -19.12 -4.17 2.62
C VAL A 50 -17.89 -4.56 3.41
N GLU A 51 -18.07 -5.33 4.49
CA GLU A 51 -16.96 -5.87 5.26
C GLU A 51 -16.10 -6.70 4.32
N SER A 52 -15.00 -6.11 3.86
CA SER A 52 -14.06 -6.85 3.05
C SER A 52 -13.37 -7.83 3.99
N LYS A 53 -13.07 -9.05 3.52
CA LYS A 53 -12.21 -9.98 4.27
C LYS A 53 -10.82 -9.42 4.59
N TRP A 54 -10.50 -8.25 4.02
CA TRP A 54 -9.28 -7.49 4.21
C TRP A 54 -9.50 -6.30 5.14
N GLY A 55 -10.58 -6.25 5.92
CA GLY A 55 -10.88 -5.12 6.81
C GLY A 55 -11.64 -3.99 6.11
N TYR A 56 -11.62 -2.81 6.71
CA TYR A 56 -12.27 -1.60 6.19
C TYR A 56 -11.56 -0.33 6.64
N PHE A 57 -11.68 0.72 5.83
CA PHE A 57 -11.25 2.07 6.18
C PHE A 57 -12.38 2.86 6.80
N ASP A 58 -12.02 3.74 7.72
CA ASP A 58 -12.90 4.78 8.27
C ASP A 58 -12.22 6.15 8.12
N GLY A 59 -12.94 7.08 7.51
CA GLY A 59 -12.41 8.38 7.07
C GLY A 59 -11.78 8.39 5.67
N ASN A 60 -11.59 9.61 5.16
CA ASN A 60 -10.88 9.89 3.90
C ASN A 60 -9.72 10.85 4.19
N PRO A 61 -8.47 10.52 3.80
CA PRO A 61 -7.33 11.38 4.09
C PRO A 61 -7.38 12.63 3.21
N VAL A 62 -7.41 13.79 3.86
CA VAL A 62 -7.19 15.11 3.25
C VAL A 62 -5.83 15.58 3.70
N THR A 63 -5.00 15.99 2.75
CA THR A 63 -3.63 16.41 3.02
C THR A 63 -3.36 17.83 2.56
N LYS A 64 -2.43 18.49 3.24
CA LYS A 64 -1.82 19.74 2.82
C LYS A 64 -0.36 19.49 2.48
N TRP A 65 0.09 19.97 1.32
CA TRP A 65 1.50 19.94 0.95
C TRP A 65 2.35 20.83 1.88
N ASN A 66 3.49 20.31 2.31
CA ASN A 66 4.49 21.08 3.04
C ASN A 66 5.42 21.82 2.07
N ALA A 67 6.13 22.83 2.57
CA ALA A 67 7.00 23.70 1.76
C ALA A 67 8.26 22.99 1.22
N ASP A 68 8.54 21.76 1.67
CA ASP A 68 9.70 20.97 1.26
C ASP A 68 9.53 20.27 -0.11
N GLY A 69 8.34 20.35 -0.70
CA GLY A 69 8.03 19.76 -2.01
C GLY A 69 7.98 18.24 -2.02
N ARG A 70 7.98 17.58 -0.85
CA ARG A 70 7.99 16.12 -0.74
C ARG A 70 6.94 15.59 0.22
N THR A 71 6.80 16.22 1.39
CA THR A 71 5.95 15.70 2.45
C THR A 71 4.59 16.36 2.45
N MET A 72 3.63 15.66 3.01
CA MET A 72 2.27 16.12 3.24
C MET A 72 1.92 16.02 4.71
N THR A 73 1.09 16.92 5.19
CA THR A 73 0.50 16.86 6.53
C THR A 73 -0.97 16.46 6.43
N LEU A 74 -1.38 15.46 7.20
CA LEU A 74 -2.79 15.04 7.31
C LEU A 74 -3.62 16.12 8.03
N ILE A 75 -4.72 16.51 7.40
CA ILE A 75 -5.72 17.45 7.95
C ILE A 75 -6.92 16.68 8.53
N THR A 76 -7.17 15.47 8.03
CA THR A 76 -8.16 14.54 8.58
C THR A 76 -7.47 13.29 9.13
N GLU A 77 -8.12 12.65 10.10
CA GLU A 77 -7.69 11.35 10.60
C GLU A 77 -8.08 10.27 9.59
N LEU A 78 -7.20 9.29 9.41
CA LEU A 78 -7.48 8.08 8.68
C LEU A 78 -7.38 6.87 9.60
N ARG A 79 -8.39 6.01 9.58
CA ARG A 79 -8.42 4.77 10.33
C ARG A 79 -8.56 3.57 9.39
N TYR A 80 -7.97 2.47 9.80
CA TYR A 80 -8.13 1.18 9.16
C TYR A 80 -8.24 0.08 10.21
N THR A 81 -9.30 -0.72 10.12
CA THR A 81 -9.48 -1.91 10.94
C THR A 81 -9.09 -3.11 10.11
N ASP A 82 -8.05 -3.82 10.52
CA ASP A 82 -7.55 -5.00 9.80
C ASP A 82 -8.43 -6.25 10.02
N PRO A 83 -8.20 -7.36 9.30
CA PRO A 83 -9.01 -8.58 9.45
C PRO A 83 -8.93 -9.25 10.83
N GLN A 84 -7.96 -8.85 11.66
CA GLN A 84 -7.81 -9.32 13.03
C GLN A 84 -8.54 -8.40 14.03
N GLY A 85 -9.20 -7.34 13.55
CA GLY A 85 -9.88 -6.34 14.37
C GLY A 85 -8.93 -5.33 14.99
N VAL A 86 -7.65 -5.29 14.58
CA VAL A 86 -6.70 -4.31 15.08
C VAL A 86 -6.93 -3.00 14.34
N VAL A 87 -7.09 -1.93 15.11
CA VAL A 87 -7.24 -0.58 14.57
C VAL A 87 -5.86 0.07 14.40
N TRP A 88 -5.66 0.62 13.20
CA TRP A 88 -4.51 1.40 12.79
C TRP A 88 -4.98 2.83 12.53
N VAL A 89 -4.29 3.80 13.11
CA VAL A 89 -4.71 5.21 13.08
C VAL A 89 -3.56 6.06 12.57
N ALA A 90 -3.85 6.88 11.57
CA ALA A 90 -3.02 7.98 11.15
C ALA A 90 -3.68 9.29 11.63
N PRO A 91 -3.23 9.86 12.77
CA PRO A 91 -3.88 11.01 13.39
C PRO A 91 -3.72 12.30 12.56
N ILE A 92 -4.62 13.25 12.79
CA ILE A 92 -4.51 14.62 12.26
C ILE A 92 -3.15 15.21 12.65
N GLY A 93 -2.49 15.88 11.72
CA GLY A 93 -1.17 16.47 11.91
C GLY A 93 0.00 15.53 11.63
N SER A 94 -0.26 14.25 11.32
CA SER A 94 0.80 13.33 10.88
C SER A 94 1.45 13.83 9.59
N VAL A 95 2.78 13.78 9.55
CA VAL A 95 3.57 14.08 8.36
C VAL A 95 3.88 12.78 7.64
N VAL A 96 3.51 12.69 6.37
CA VAL A 96 3.68 11.51 5.51
C VAL A 96 4.47 11.90 4.26
N ASP A 97 5.34 11.03 3.79
CA ASP A 97 6.12 11.23 2.56
C ASP A 97 5.71 10.29 1.42
N GLY A 98 4.67 9.50 1.65
CA GLY A 98 4.11 8.54 0.72
C GLY A 98 4.88 7.23 0.79
N ALA A 99 4.33 6.19 0.16
CA ALA A 99 4.83 4.84 0.34
C ALA A 99 6.35 4.79 0.11
N SER A 100 7.10 4.25 1.07
CA SER A 100 8.54 3.94 0.97
C SER A 100 8.82 2.81 -0.04
N ILE A 101 8.21 2.90 -1.21
CA ILE A 101 8.35 1.99 -2.33
C ILE A 101 9.63 2.37 -3.07
N PRO A 102 10.58 1.42 -3.25
CA PRO A 102 11.75 1.65 -4.07
C PRO A 102 11.37 2.23 -5.44
N ARG A 103 12.00 3.36 -5.83
CA ARG A 103 11.66 4.13 -7.05
C ARG A 103 11.53 3.29 -8.32
N TYR A 104 12.28 2.19 -8.44
CA TYR A 104 12.20 1.30 -9.60
C TYR A 104 10.85 0.57 -9.74
N LEU A 105 10.04 0.48 -8.68
CA LEU A 105 8.69 -0.09 -8.74
C LEU A 105 7.65 0.92 -9.23
N TRP A 106 7.96 2.22 -9.31
CA TRP A 106 6.97 3.25 -9.65
C TRP A 106 6.45 3.14 -11.09
N SER A 107 7.25 2.61 -12.02
CA SER A 107 6.82 2.42 -13.42
C SER A 107 5.75 1.34 -13.60
N VAL A 108 5.67 0.39 -12.66
CA VAL A 108 4.70 -0.71 -12.70
C VAL A 108 3.51 -0.42 -11.79
N MET A 109 3.73 0.32 -10.71
CA MET A 109 2.80 0.44 -9.59
C MET A 109 2.22 1.85 -9.42
N GLY A 110 2.74 2.86 -10.13
CA GLY A 110 2.40 4.27 -9.92
C GLY A 110 3.27 4.96 -8.87
N GLY A 111 3.14 6.29 -8.76
CA GLY A 111 3.87 7.11 -7.79
C GLY A 111 3.38 6.97 -6.33
N PRO A 112 4.16 7.46 -5.35
CA PRO A 112 3.97 7.19 -3.91
C PRO A 112 2.62 7.66 -3.31
N PHE A 113 1.92 8.55 -3.99
CA PHE A 113 0.57 9.04 -3.64
C PHE A 113 -0.47 8.72 -4.71
N GLU A 114 -0.21 7.77 -5.61
CA GLU A 114 -1.09 7.43 -6.71
C GLU A 114 -1.80 6.09 -6.49
N GLY A 115 -2.88 5.89 -7.25
CA GLY A 115 -3.57 4.61 -7.28
C GLY A 115 -4.28 4.22 -5.98
N LYS A 116 -4.58 2.92 -5.89
CA LYS A 116 -5.45 2.34 -4.88
C LYS A 116 -4.76 2.18 -3.51
N TYR A 117 -3.43 2.15 -3.44
CA TYR A 117 -2.70 1.91 -2.18
C TYR A 117 -2.40 3.18 -1.38
N ARG A 118 -2.78 4.36 -1.85
CA ARG A 118 -2.50 5.65 -1.18
C ARG A 118 -2.93 5.69 0.29
N ASN A 119 -4.12 5.18 0.60
CA ASN A 119 -4.60 5.18 1.99
C ASN A 119 -3.78 4.20 2.85
N ALA A 120 -3.35 3.08 2.26
CA ALA A 120 -2.47 2.12 2.93
C ALA A 120 -1.08 2.74 3.20
N SER A 121 -0.54 3.53 2.27
CA SER A 121 0.78 4.14 2.45
C SER A 121 0.80 5.19 3.55
N VAL A 122 -0.25 6.00 3.66
CA VAL A 122 -0.42 6.96 4.77
C VAL A 122 -0.33 6.26 6.13
N LEU A 123 -1.04 5.14 6.30
CA LEU A 123 -1.00 4.37 7.54
C LEU A 123 0.37 3.71 7.78
N HIS A 124 1.01 3.24 6.71
CA HIS A 124 2.33 2.62 6.78
C HIS A 124 3.39 3.62 7.23
N ASP A 125 3.43 4.82 6.63
CA ASP A 125 4.36 5.90 6.99
C ASP A 125 4.25 6.28 8.47
N VAL A 126 3.02 6.46 8.96
CA VAL A 126 2.78 6.78 10.38
C VAL A 126 3.24 5.63 11.27
N ALA A 127 2.81 4.39 10.98
CA ALA A 127 3.17 3.23 11.80
C ALA A 127 4.68 2.96 11.79
N TYR A 128 5.36 3.17 10.66
CA TYR A 128 6.80 3.10 10.55
C TYR A 128 7.48 4.23 11.33
N GLY A 129 6.98 5.46 11.27
CA GLY A 129 7.54 6.58 12.03
C GLY A 129 7.45 6.37 13.55
N GLU A 130 6.34 5.83 14.04
CA GLU A 130 6.09 5.63 15.46
C GLU A 130 6.92 4.52 16.10
N HIS A 131 7.30 3.47 15.35
CA HIS A 131 8.05 2.30 15.84
C HIS A 131 7.42 1.63 17.09
N ASN A 132 6.10 1.79 17.29
CA ASN A 132 5.38 1.28 18.46
C ASN A 132 4.94 -0.19 18.33
N ARG A 133 5.13 -0.78 17.15
CA ARG A 133 4.82 -2.18 16.81
C ARG A 133 6.00 -2.83 16.08
N PRO A 134 6.05 -4.17 15.98
CA PRO A 134 7.00 -4.84 15.11
C PRO A 134 6.79 -4.41 13.65
N TRP A 135 7.90 -4.21 12.92
CA TRP A 135 7.85 -3.81 11.50
C TRP A 135 7.07 -4.82 10.64
N GLN A 136 7.08 -6.11 11.02
CA GLN A 136 6.35 -7.16 10.32
C GLN A 136 4.83 -6.95 10.38
N ASP A 137 4.33 -6.37 11.48
CA ASP A 137 2.91 -6.09 11.64
C ASP A 137 2.52 -4.87 10.81
N CYS A 138 3.40 -3.86 10.74
CA CYS A 138 3.21 -2.70 9.86
C CYS A 138 3.17 -3.12 8.38
N ASP A 139 4.09 -3.96 7.93
CA ASP A 139 4.10 -4.47 6.54
C ASP A 139 2.88 -5.35 6.24
N ARG A 140 2.46 -6.18 7.20
CA ARG A 140 1.25 -7.01 7.06
C ARG A 140 -0.02 -6.15 6.99
N MET A 141 -0.12 -5.11 7.82
CA MET A 141 -1.19 -4.12 7.74
C MET A 141 -1.20 -3.47 6.36
N PHE A 142 -0.05 -3.02 5.86
CA PHE A 142 0.04 -2.40 4.55
C PHE A 142 -0.47 -3.34 3.44
N TYR A 143 -0.09 -4.62 3.49
CA TYR A 143 -0.64 -5.63 2.58
C TYR A 143 -2.17 -5.72 2.66
N TYR A 144 -2.75 -5.86 3.85
CA TYR A 144 -4.21 -5.98 3.99
C TYR A 144 -4.94 -4.70 3.58
N ALA A 145 -4.42 -3.53 3.95
CA ALA A 145 -4.97 -2.23 3.59
C ALA A 145 -4.98 -2.04 2.05
N MET A 146 -3.91 -2.44 1.36
CA MET A 146 -3.89 -2.46 -0.12
C MET A 146 -4.98 -3.39 -0.68
N ARG A 147 -5.11 -4.59 -0.14
CA ARG A 147 -6.14 -5.55 -0.58
C ARG A 147 -7.55 -5.02 -0.33
N CYS A 148 -7.75 -4.30 0.77
CA CYS A 148 -9.01 -3.62 1.10
C CYS A 148 -9.33 -2.52 0.07
N SER A 149 -8.34 -1.75 -0.38
CA SER A 149 -8.52 -0.73 -1.41
C SER A 149 -8.64 -1.30 -2.85
N GLY A 150 -8.71 -2.62 -3.01
CA GLY A 150 -8.88 -3.26 -4.32
C GLY A 150 -7.61 -3.35 -5.17
N VAL A 151 -6.43 -3.25 -4.54
CA VAL A 151 -5.14 -3.60 -5.16
C VAL A 151 -5.10 -5.10 -5.43
N SER A 152 -4.55 -5.50 -6.57
CA SER A 152 -4.48 -6.92 -6.94
C SER A 152 -3.60 -7.71 -5.97
N ALA A 153 -3.85 -9.01 -5.85
CA ALA A 153 -3.06 -9.87 -4.94
C ALA A 153 -1.57 -9.90 -5.31
N ALA A 154 -1.27 -9.93 -6.61
CA ALA A 154 0.10 -9.97 -7.11
C ALA A 154 0.82 -8.66 -6.77
N GLU A 155 0.19 -7.53 -7.08
CA GLU A 155 0.72 -6.19 -6.82
C GLU A 155 0.99 -5.97 -5.32
N ALA A 156 0.01 -6.24 -4.46
CA ALA A 156 0.16 -6.11 -3.01
C ALA A 156 1.26 -7.03 -2.45
N LYS A 157 1.38 -8.27 -2.95
CA LYS A 157 2.44 -9.20 -2.55
C LYS A 157 3.82 -8.72 -2.97
N THR A 158 3.96 -8.16 -4.16
CA THR A 158 5.22 -7.60 -4.65
C THR A 158 5.71 -6.46 -3.74
N MET A 159 4.81 -5.53 -3.38
CA MET A 159 5.17 -4.45 -2.46
C MET A 159 5.50 -4.97 -1.06
N PHE A 160 4.68 -5.88 -0.52
CA PHE A 160 4.95 -6.53 0.76
C PHE A 160 6.32 -7.19 0.78
N TYR A 161 6.67 -7.94 -0.27
CA TYR A 161 7.96 -8.60 -0.38
C TYR A 161 9.13 -7.60 -0.47
N ALA A 162 8.94 -6.49 -1.19
CA ALA A 162 9.95 -5.44 -1.28
C ALA A 162 10.24 -4.81 0.10
N LEU A 163 9.22 -4.49 0.88
CA LEU A 163 9.37 -3.98 2.25
C LEU A 163 9.98 -5.02 3.19
N PHE A 164 9.51 -6.27 3.09
CA PHE A 164 10.05 -7.37 3.87
C PHE A 164 11.54 -7.62 3.60
N ARG A 165 12.01 -7.39 2.37
CA ARG A 165 13.40 -7.67 1.97
C ARG A 165 14.34 -6.47 2.10
N PHE A 166 13.85 -5.26 1.85
CA PHE A 166 14.66 -4.04 1.73
C PHE A 166 14.22 -2.91 2.66
N GLY A 167 13.09 -3.04 3.35
CA GLY A 167 12.60 -2.05 4.30
C GLY A 167 13.48 -1.91 5.53
N HIS A 168 13.25 -0.85 6.29
CA HIS A 168 13.95 -0.63 7.54
C HIS A 168 13.41 -1.56 8.63
N HIS A 169 14.25 -2.48 9.11
CA HIS A 169 13.88 -3.45 10.13
C HIS A 169 14.47 -3.04 11.48
N TRP A 170 13.62 -2.58 12.40
CA TRP A 170 14.03 -2.28 13.76
C TRP A 170 13.86 -3.48 14.71
N LYS A 171 14.60 -3.45 15.82
CA LYS A 171 14.39 -4.41 16.93
C LYS A 171 13.23 -3.92 17.78
N PHE A 172 12.20 -4.74 17.93
CA PHE A 172 11.07 -4.45 18.80
C PHE A 172 11.17 -5.24 20.12
N PRO A 173 11.32 -4.58 21.28
CA PRO A 173 11.45 -5.28 22.56
C PRO A 173 10.10 -5.86 22.99
N ILE A 174 9.97 -7.19 22.95
CA ILE A 174 8.80 -7.87 23.49
C ILE A 174 8.87 -7.82 25.02
N LYS A 175 8.06 -6.95 25.63
CA LYS A 175 7.84 -6.94 27.07
C LYS A 175 7.04 -8.19 27.44
N ARG A 176 7.73 -9.30 27.73
CA ARG A 176 7.09 -10.47 28.33
C ARG A 176 6.43 -10.05 29.63
N ALA A 177 5.16 -10.42 29.83
CA ALA A 177 4.48 -10.18 31.09
C ALA A 177 5.29 -10.80 32.23
N ARG A 178 5.53 -10.02 33.30
CA ARG A 178 6.17 -10.59 34.50
C ARG A 178 5.23 -11.65 35.07
N PRO A 179 5.75 -12.83 35.45
CA PRO A 179 4.92 -13.83 36.12
C PRO A 179 4.33 -13.21 37.38
N VAL A 180 3.03 -13.38 37.58
CA VAL A 180 2.33 -12.86 38.75
C VAL A 180 2.18 -14.00 39.74
N LYS A 181 2.48 -13.73 41.01
CA LYS A 181 2.23 -14.72 42.07
C LYS A 181 0.73 -14.81 42.30
N TYR A 182 0.15 -15.98 42.09
CA TYR A 182 -1.24 -16.30 42.41
C TYR A 182 -1.24 -17.55 43.28
N GLN A 183 -1.88 -17.48 44.46
CA GLN A 183 -1.98 -18.59 45.42
C GLN A 183 -0.64 -19.31 45.71
N GLY A 184 0.44 -18.55 45.91
CA GLY A 184 1.75 -19.10 46.25
C GLY A 184 2.57 -19.65 45.08
N GLY A 185 2.00 -19.80 43.89
CA GLY A 185 2.68 -20.20 42.66
C GLY A 185 2.97 -19.01 41.73
N LEU A 186 4.07 -19.08 40.97
CA LEU A 186 4.30 -18.18 39.83
C LEU A 186 3.50 -18.70 38.64
N VAL A 187 2.54 -17.92 38.16
CA VAL A 187 1.81 -18.20 36.92
C VAL A 187 2.12 -17.15 35.87
N ALA A 188 2.38 -17.60 34.64
CA ALA A 188 2.46 -16.72 33.49
C ALA A 188 1.06 -16.17 33.18
N ARG A 189 0.96 -14.86 32.96
CA ARG A 189 -0.27 -14.26 32.44
C ARG A 189 -0.32 -14.54 30.94
N GLY A 190 -1.31 -15.33 30.53
CA GLY A 190 -1.61 -15.62 29.12
C GLY A 190 -2.15 -14.41 28.38
#